data_AF-A0A402ALV7-F1
#
_entry.id   AF-A0A402ALV7-F1
#
_cell.length_a   1.000
_cell.length_b   1.000
_cell.length_c   1.000
_cell.angle_alpha   90.00
_cell.angle_beta   90.00
_cell.angle_gamma   90.00
#
_symmetry.space_group_name_H-M   'P 1'
#
loop_
_entity.id
_entity.type
_entity.pdbx_description
1 polymer ?
#
loop_
_entity_poly.entity_id
_entity_poly.type
_entity_poly.pdbx_seq_one_letter_code
_entity_poly.pdbx_strand_id
1 'polypeptide(L)'
;MATRKKGQVNNDLAQQNRTIGERIMNSSRIFSGVSHSIHVVPSEICPRDGWAVVSNTGSIYVHPTRLADPQEWAYVFAHCTLHLTFEHFRPEYQQKWQREWNAACDCYIASFLRDLQLGEPRWN
;
A
#
# COMPACT_ATOMS: atom_id res chain seq x y z
N MET A 1 23.13 20.98 -13.72
CA MET A 1 21.92 20.72 -14.54
C MET A 1 21.58 19.23 -14.72
N ALA A 2 22.55 18.30 -14.73
CA ALA A 2 22.29 16.86 -14.93
C ALA A 2 21.51 16.17 -13.78
N THR A 3 21.74 16.56 -12.52
CA THR A 3 21.09 15.99 -11.32
C THR A 3 19.58 16.28 -11.26
N ARG A 4 19.15 17.47 -11.69
CA ARG A 4 17.72 17.84 -11.74
C ARG A 4 16.93 17.02 -12.74
N LYS A 5 17.55 16.67 -13.88
CA LYS A 5 16.93 15.82 -14.92
C LYS A 5 16.78 14.37 -14.46
N LYS A 6 17.79 13.82 -13.76
CA LYS A 6 17.75 12.47 -13.19
C LYS A 6 16.69 12.33 -12.08
N GLY A 7 16.55 13.35 -11.22
CA GLY A 7 15.50 13.37 -10.18
C GLY A 7 14.09 13.36 -10.77
N GLN A 8 13.85 14.14 -11.84
CA GLN A 8 12.55 14.15 -12.52
C GLN A 8 12.21 12.77 -13.12
N VAL A 9 13.16 12.16 -13.85
CA VAL A 9 12.96 10.83 -14.46
C VAL A 9 12.63 9.78 -13.41
N ASN A 10 13.30 9.80 -12.25
CA ASN A 10 13.01 8.87 -11.16
C ASN A 10 11.61 9.09 -10.56
N ASN A 11 11.17 10.35 -10.44
CA ASN A 11 9.83 10.66 -9.95
C ASN A 11 8.75 10.19 -10.92
N ASP A 12 8.97 10.40 -12.23
CA ASP A 12 8.05 9.95 -13.27
C ASP A 12 7.96 8.41 -13.27
N LEU A 13 9.09 7.71 -13.14
CA LEU A 13 9.13 6.25 -13.04
C LEU A 13 8.44 5.75 -11.76
N ALA A 14 8.68 6.39 -10.60
CA ALA A 14 8.02 6.03 -9.36
C ALA A 14 6.50 6.18 -9.47
N GLN A 15 6.03 7.26 -10.10
CA GLN A 15 4.60 7.46 -10.37
C GLN A 15 4.05 6.40 -11.32
N GLN A 16 4.76 6.07 -12.40
CA GLN A 16 4.35 5.04 -13.35
C GLN A 16 4.24 3.67 -12.67
N ASN A 17 5.23 3.27 -11.89
CA ASN A 17 5.23 1.98 -11.20
C ASN A 17 4.09 1.89 -10.18
N ARG A 18 3.78 2.98 -9.47
CA ARG A 18 2.58 3.05 -8.60
C ARG A 18 1.30 2.84 -9.40
N THR A 19 1.10 3.58 -10.49
CA THR A 19 -0.10 3.45 -11.33
C THR A 19 -0.27 2.03 -11.88
N ILE A 20 0.84 1.37 -12.25
CA ILE A 20 0.79 -0.03 -12.70
C ILE A 20 0.42 -0.96 -11.54
N GLY A 21 1.02 -0.78 -10.35
CA GLY A 21 0.68 -1.57 -9.16
C GLY A 21 -0.78 -1.45 -8.75
N GLU A 22 -1.34 -0.25 -8.78
CA GLU A 22 -2.77 0.00 -8.52
C GLU A 22 -3.65 -0.74 -9.54
N ARG A 23 -3.28 -0.71 -10.83
CA ARG A 23 -3.99 -1.46 -11.86
C ARG A 23 -3.92 -2.98 -11.65
N ILE A 24 -2.78 -3.52 -11.23
CA ILE A 24 -2.62 -4.95 -10.93
C ILE A 24 -3.59 -5.35 -9.81
N MET A 25 -3.61 -4.61 -8.70
CA MET A 25 -4.56 -4.86 -7.61
C MET A 25 -6.02 -4.79 -8.09
N ASN A 26 -6.38 -3.72 -8.81
CA ASN A 26 -7.74 -3.49 -9.29
C ASN A 26 -8.21 -4.53 -10.31
N SER A 27 -7.29 -5.20 -11.01
CA SER A 27 -7.61 -6.27 -11.95
C SER A 27 -7.95 -7.60 -11.26
N SER A 28 -7.68 -7.73 -9.95
CA SER A 28 -8.08 -8.90 -9.18
C SER A 28 -9.57 -8.86 -8.85
N ARG A 29 -10.21 -10.05 -8.83
CA ARG A 29 -11.66 -10.16 -8.58
C ARG A 29 -12.07 -9.73 -7.17
N ILE A 30 -11.17 -9.82 -6.20
CA ILE A 30 -11.48 -9.51 -4.80
C ILE A 30 -11.41 -8.01 -4.50
N PHE A 31 -10.61 -7.25 -5.25
CA PHE A 31 -10.44 -5.81 -5.04
C PHE A 31 -11.26 -4.97 -6.01
N SER A 32 -11.70 -5.51 -7.15
CA SER A 32 -12.48 -4.75 -8.14
C SER A 32 -13.78 -4.15 -7.58
N GLY A 33 -14.38 -4.78 -6.55
CA GLY A 33 -15.59 -4.27 -5.90
C GLY A 33 -15.37 -3.08 -4.97
N VAL A 34 -14.14 -2.91 -4.46
CA VAL A 34 -13.79 -1.86 -3.49
C VAL A 34 -12.84 -0.80 -4.07
N SER A 35 -12.28 -1.04 -5.25
CA SER A 35 -11.29 -0.16 -5.89
C SER A 35 -11.76 1.29 -6.03
N HIS A 36 -13.04 1.51 -6.30
CA HIS A 36 -13.62 2.85 -6.46
C HIS A 36 -13.70 3.65 -5.15
N SER A 37 -13.62 2.97 -4.01
CA SER A 37 -13.64 3.57 -2.67
C SER A 37 -12.24 3.80 -2.10
N ILE A 38 -11.20 3.43 -2.85
CA ILE A 38 -9.81 3.59 -2.45
C ILE A 38 -9.18 4.74 -3.22
N HIS A 39 -8.55 5.66 -2.49
CA HIS A 39 -7.90 6.84 -3.05
C HIS A 39 -6.41 6.85 -2.72
N VAL A 40 -5.57 6.67 -3.74
CA VAL A 40 -4.10 6.71 -3.57
C VAL A 40 -3.61 8.15 -3.69
N VAL A 41 -2.90 8.63 -2.68
CA VAL A 41 -2.44 10.03 -2.59
C VAL A 41 -0.96 10.10 -2.22
N PRO A 42 -0.06 10.63 -3.06
CA PRO A 42 1.32 10.92 -2.66
C PRO A 42 1.35 11.90 -1.49
N SER A 43 2.07 11.59 -0.42
CA SER A 43 2.05 12.40 0.81
C SER A 43 3.30 12.25 1.66
N GLU A 44 3.71 13.37 2.26
CA GLU A 44 4.82 13.46 3.23
C GLU A 44 4.45 12.91 4.63
N ILE A 45 3.20 12.45 4.81
CA ILE A 45 2.76 11.77 6.05
C ILE A 45 3.43 10.40 6.22
N CYS A 46 3.88 9.79 5.11
CA CYS A 46 4.62 8.54 5.19
C CYS A 46 5.95 8.73 5.93
N PRO A 47 6.32 7.83 6.85
CA PRO A 47 7.67 7.79 7.41
C PRO A 47 8.71 7.71 6.29
N ARG A 48 9.90 8.30 6.51
CA ARG A 48 11.01 8.37 5.53
C ARG A 48 11.29 7.04 4.84
N ASP A 49 11.29 5.94 5.60
CA ASP A 49 11.60 4.60 5.09
C ASP A 49 10.34 3.76 4.83
N GLY A 50 9.16 4.34 5.01
CA GLY A 50 7.86 3.70 4.83
C GLY A 50 7.43 3.58 3.36
N TRP A 51 6.34 2.83 3.15
CA TRP A 51 5.72 2.64 1.84
C TRP A 51 4.42 3.42 1.70
N ALA A 52 3.50 3.19 2.64
CA ALA A 52 2.19 3.79 2.67
C ALA A 52 1.61 3.86 4.10
N VAL A 53 0.63 4.75 4.28
CA VAL A 53 -0.22 4.84 5.47
C VAL A 53 -1.67 4.83 4.99
N VAL A 54 -2.50 3.95 5.54
CA VAL A 54 -3.92 3.88 5.21
C VAL A 54 -4.76 4.55 6.29
N SER A 55 -5.68 5.43 5.90
CA SER A 55 -6.66 6.04 6.80
C SER A 55 -7.97 5.27 6.79
N ASN A 56 -8.74 5.36 7.87
CA ASN A 56 -10.08 4.80 7.98
C ASN A 56 -11.12 5.42 7.02
N THR A 57 -10.74 6.41 6.22
CA THR A 57 -11.62 7.08 5.23
C THR A 57 -11.43 6.55 3.81
N GLY A 58 -10.61 5.50 3.61
CA GLY A 58 -10.35 4.94 2.29
C GLY A 58 -9.17 5.58 1.55
N SER A 59 -8.40 6.46 2.19
CA SER A 59 -7.21 7.05 1.59
C SER A 59 -5.97 6.21 1.89
N ILE A 60 -5.17 5.92 0.86
CA ILE A 60 -3.84 5.33 0.99
C ILE A 60 -2.82 6.42 0.64
N TYR A 61 -2.18 6.95 1.67
CA TYR A 61 -1.09 7.90 1.52
C TYR A 61 0.18 7.15 1.18
N VAL A 62 0.83 7.45 0.05
CA VAL A 62 2.05 6.75 -0.40
C VAL A 62 3.27 7.66 -0.34
N HIS A 63 4.43 7.06 -0.11
CA HIS A 63 5.69 7.79 -0.14
C HIS A 63 5.93 8.40 -1.55
N PRO A 64 6.09 9.72 -1.67
CA PRO A 64 5.96 10.43 -2.96
C PRO A 64 7.04 10.04 -3.97
N THR A 65 8.25 9.75 -3.49
CA THR A 65 9.43 9.50 -4.32
C THR A 65 9.97 8.07 -4.22
N ARG A 66 9.27 7.17 -3.52
CA ARG A 66 9.75 5.79 -3.35
C ARG A 66 9.69 5.07 -4.69
N LEU A 67 10.84 4.61 -5.16
CA LEU A 67 10.95 3.78 -6.35
C LEU A 67 10.90 2.31 -5.93
N ALA A 68 9.97 1.58 -6.54
CA ALA A 68 9.73 0.17 -6.29
C ALA A 68 9.10 -0.45 -7.54
N ASP A 69 9.16 -1.77 -7.66
CA ASP A 69 8.58 -2.50 -8.78
C ASP A 69 7.05 -2.48 -8.71
N PRO A 70 6.35 -2.55 -9.85
CA PRO A 70 4.89 -2.53 -9.86
C PRO A 70 4.23 -3.63 -9.01
N GLN A 71 4.84 -4.82 -8.92
CA GLN A 71 4.32 -5.91 -8.10
C GLN A 71 4.45 -5.63 -6.60
N GLU A 72 5.49 -4.90 -6.18
CA GLU A 72 5.64 -4.46 -4.79
C GLU A 72 4.58 -3.42 -4.44
N TRP A 73 4.29 -2.49 -5.36
CA TRP A 73 3.20 -1.55 -5.19
C TRP A 73 1.84 -2.24 -5.16
N ALA A 74 1.60 -3.24 -6.01
CA ALA A 74 0.38 -4.03 -6.00
C ALA A 74 0.15 -4.70 -4.64
N TYR A 75 1.21 -5.28 -4.05
CA TYR A 75 1.17 -5.85 -2.71
C TYR A 75 0.82 -4.78 -1.66
N VAL A 76 1.49 -3.61 -1.68
CA VAL A 76 1.24 -2.52 -0.72
C VAL A 76 -0.20 -2.02 -0.79
N PHE A 77 -0.73 -1.80 -1.98
CA PHE A 77 -2.12 -1.35 -2.13
C PHE A 77 -3.10 -2.41 -1.64
N ALA A 78 -2.92 -3.66 -2.04
CA ALA A 78 -3.77 -4.75 -1.58
C ALA A 78 -3.73 -4.91 -0.05
N HIS A 79 -2.54 -4.81 0.55
CA HIS A 79 -2.33 -4.87 1.99
C HIS A 79 -3.08 -3.75 2.72
N CYS A 80 -2.92 -2.51 2.27
CA CYS A 80 -3.64 -1.36 2.82
C CYS A 80 -5.15 -1.47 2.64
N THR A 81 -5.63 -1.92 1.49
CA THR A 81 -7.07 -2.13 1.25
C THR A 81 -7.64 -3.21 2.14
N LEU A 82 -6.91 -4.30 2.41
CA LEU A 82 -7.38 -5.36 3.34
C LEU A 82 -7.46 -4.88 4.79
N HIS A 83 -6.57 -3.99 5.22
CA HIS A 83 -6.70 -3.32 6.52
C HIS A 83 -7.99 -2.51 6.63
N LEU A 84 -8.48 -1.93 5.54
CA LEU A 84 -9.76 -1.24 5.51
C LEU A 84 -10.94 -2.22 5.53
N THR A 85 -10.92 -3.23 4.67
CA THR A 85 -12.06 -4.14 4.49
C THR A 85 -12.23 -5.13 5.63
N PHE A 86 -11.18 -5.43 6.39
CA PHE A 86 -11.25 -6.27 7.60
C PHE A 86 -11.52 -5.49 8.89
N GLU A 87 -11.94 -4.23 8.78
CA GLU A 87 -12.31 -3.36 9.91
C GLU A 87 -11.20 -3.24 10.98
N HIS A 88 -9.96 -3.06 10.55
CA HIS A 88 -8.80 -2.96 11.44
C HIS A 88 -8.91 -1.80 12.47
N PHE A 89 -9.71 -0.78 12.16
CA PHE A 89 -9.89 0.45 12.95
C PHE A 89 -10.88 0.31 14.12
N ARG A 90 -10.93 -0.85 14.78
CA ARG A 90 -11.79 -1.08 15.96
C ARG A 90 -11.12 -0.51 17.22
N PRO A 91 -11.69 0.54 17.86
CA PRO A 91 -11.06 1.23 18.99
C PRO A 91 -10.77 0.32 20.20
N GLU A 92 -11.60 -0.71 20.38
CA GLU A 92 -11.53 -1.66 21.50
C GLU A 92 -10.21 -2.45 21.53
N TYR A 93 -9.67 -2.80 20.36
CA TYR A 93 -8.42 -3.56 20.23
C TYR A 93 -7.18 -2.66 20.16
N GLN A 94 -7.34 -1.43 19.65
CA GLN A 94 -6.25 -0.49 19.45
C GLN A 94 -5.68 0.11 20.74
N GLN A 95 -6.41 0.11 21.86
CA GLN A 95 -5.95 0.82 23.07
C GLN A 95 -4.98 0.00 23.94
N LYS A 96 -5.16 -1.31 24.04
CA LYS A 96 -4.35 -2.15 24.96
C LYS A 96 -3.28 -2.98 24.24
N TRP A 97 -3.55 -3.43 23.02
CA TRP A 97 -2.73 -4.41 22.30
C TRP A 97 -2.43 -3.97 20.87
N GLN A 98 -2.25 -2.66 20.66
CA GLN A 98 -2.13 -2.10 19.32
C GLN A 98 -1.04 -2.77 18.48
N ARG A 99 0.12 -3.05 19.07
CA ARG A 99 1.25 -3.65 18.36
C ARG A 99 0.98 -5.10 18.00
N GLU A 100 0.47 -5.88 18.94
CA GLU A 100 0.15 -7.29 18.77
C GLU A 100 -1.01 -7.46 17.76
N TRP A 101 -2.01 -6.60 17.83
CA TRP A 101 -3.12 -6.55 16.88
C TRP A 101 -2.64 -6.23 15.47
N ASN A 102 -1.81 -5.19 15.30
CA ASN A 102 -1.24 -4.84 14.00
C ASN A 102 -0.40 -6.00 13.44
N ALA A 103 0.46 -6.61 14.26
CA ALA A 103 1.28 -7.73 13.83
C ALA A 103 0.43 -8.95 13.41
N ALA A 104 -0.64 -9.26 14.15
CA ALA A 104 -1.56 -10.34 13.81
C ALA A 104 -2.29 -10.07 12.48
N CYS A 105 -2.79 -8.84 12.29
CA CYS A 105 -3.42 -8.43 11.03
C CYS A 105 -2.43 -8.50 9.86
N ASP A 106 -1.20 -8.01 10.03
CA ASP A 106 -0.17 -8.07 8.99
C ASP A 106 0.19 -9.50 8.62
N CYS A 107 0.29 -10.41 9.60
CA CYS A 107 0.56 -11.83 9.36
C CYS A 107 -0.59 -12.51 8.59
N TYR A 108 -1.85 -12.20 8.95
CA TYR A 108 -3.02 -12.72 8.26
C TYR A 108 -3.10 -12.19 6.82
N ILE A 109 -2.96 -10.88 6.63
CA ILE A 109 -2.99 -10.24 5.31
C ILE A 109 -1.86 -10.76 4.41
N ALA A 110 -0.64 -10.89 4.94
CA ALA A 110 0.50 -11.42 4.19
C ALA A 110 0.26 -12.87 3.74
N SER A 111 -0.36 -13.70 4.60
CA SER A 111 -0.71 -15.08 4.24
C SER A 111 -1.83 -15.10 3.19
N PHE A 112 -2.86 -14.28 3.37
CA PHE A 112 -3.97 -14.17 2.42
C PHE A 112 -3.52 -13.72 1.03
N LEU A 113 -2.66 -12.69 0.93
CA LEU A 113 -2.13 -12.22 -0.35
C LEU A 113 -1.19 -13.24 -1.01
N ARG A 114 -0.46 -14.01 -0.20
CA ARG A 114 0.36 -15.13 -0.69
C ARG A 114 -0.51 -16.21 -1.33
N ASP A 115 -1.61 -16.59 -0.69
CA ASP A 115 -2.55 -17.60 -1.21
C ASP A 115 -3.20 -17.13 -2.53
N LEU A 116 -3.44 -15.82 -2.67
CA LEU A 116 -3.95 -15.22 -3.90
C LEU A 116 -2.89 -14.97 -4.96
N GLN A 117 -1.61 -15.15 -4.63
CA GLN A 117 -0.46 -14.83 -5.49
C GLN A 117 -0.52 -13.39 -6.03
N LEU A 118 -0.96 -12.43 -5.19
CA LEU A 118 -1.14 -11.04 -5.59
C LEU A 118 0.00 -10.16 -5.09
N GLY A 119 0.76 -9.60 -6.04
CA GLY A 119 1.89 -8.73 -5.76
C GLY A 119 3.09 -9.48 -5.17
N GLU A 120 4.17 -8.76 -4.94
CA GLU A 120 5.41 -9.29 -4.37
C GLU A 120 5.79 -8.48 -3.12
N PRO A 121 5.68 -9.06 -1.90
CA PRO A 121 6.17 -8.40 -0.71
C PRO A 121 7.69 -8.26 -0.75
N ARG A 122 8.19 -7.05 -0.48
CA ARG A 122 9.62 -6.80 -0.36
C ARG A 122 10.08 -7.13 1.06
N TRP A 123 10.58 -8.35 1.27
CA TRP A 123 11.24 -8.77 2.52
C TRP A 123 12.73 -8.40 2.46
N ASN A 124 13.03 -7.11 2.62
CA ASN A 124 14.42 -6.63 2.70
C ASN A 124 14.74 -6.18 4.13
#